data_AF-A0A3D0Q084-F1
#
_entry.id   AF-A0A3D0Q084-F1
#
_cell.length_a   1.000
_cell.length_b   1.000
_cell.length_c   1.000
_cell.angle_alpha   90.00
_cell.angle_beta   90.00
_cell.angle_gamma   90.00
#
_symmetry.space_group_name_H-M   'P 1'
#
loop_
_entity.id
_entity.type
_entity.pdbx_description
1 polymer ?
#
loop_
_entity_poly.entity_id
_entity_poly.type
_entity_poly.pdbx_seq_one_letter_code
_entity_poly.pdbx_strand_id
1 'polypeptide(L)' 'KPVLVYCRSGRRAGIALEALTELGFEQLYHLDGDMQVWQSESLPIEQ' A
#
# COMPACT_ATOMS: atom_id res chain seq x y z
N LYS A 1 12.01 2.07 -10.57
CA LYS A 1 11.69 2.90 -9.38
C LYS A 1 10.78 2.08 -8.50
N PRO A 2 11.05 1.96 -7.19
CA PRO A 2 10.17 1.23 -6.28
C PRO A 2 8.87 1.99 -6.04
N VAL A 3 7.77 1.27 -5.87
CA VAL A 3 6.44 1.79 -5.57
C VAL A 3 5.88 1.05 -4.37
N LEU A 4 5.55 1.78 -3.30
CA LEU A 4 4.83 1.28 -2.13
C LEU A 4 3.36 1.62 -2.27
N VAL A 5 2.50 0.61 -2.16
CA VAL A 5 1.04 0.74 -2.26
C VAL A 5 0.42 0.48 -0.89
N TYR A 6 -0.55 1.31 -0.52
CA TYR A 6 -1.34 1.15 0.69
C TYR A 6 -2.74 1.74 0.46
N CYS A 7 -3.68 1.38 1.33
CA CYS A 7 -4.99 2.01 1.42
C CYS A 7 -5.43 2.11 2.90
N ARG A 8 -6.74 2.08 3.18
CA ARG A 8 -7.24 2.05 4.56
C ARG A 8 -7.09 0.68 5.23
N SER A 9 -7.33 -0.41 4.50
CA SER A 9 -7.59 -1.75 5.06
C SER A 9 -7.27 -2.89 4.08
N GLY A 10 -6.28 -2.73 3.21
CA GLY A 10 -5.78 -3.74 2.26
C GLY A 10 -6.57 -3.93 0.97
N ARG A 11 -7.90 -3.93 1.00
CA ARG A 11 -8.69 -4.35 -0.19
C ARG A 11 -8.39 -3.57 -1.47
N ARG A 12 -8.24 -2.24 -1.39
CA ARG A 12 -7.92 -1.41 -2.56
C ARG A 12 -6.45 -1.50 -2.97
N ALA A 13 -5.57 -1.69 -1.99
CA ALA A 13 -4.14 -1.85 -2.25
C ALA A 13 -3.88 -3.12 -3.05
N GLY A 14 -4.55 -4.23 -2.71
CA GLY A 14 -4.47 -5.49 -3.48
C GLY A 14 -4.87 -5.33 -4.95
N ILE A 15 -6.02 -4.70 -5.22
CA ILE A 15 -6.49 -4.43 -6.59
C ILE A 15 -5.47 -3.57 -7.36
N ALA A 16 -4.90 -2.56 -6.71
CA ALA A 16 -3.89 -1.70 -7.34
C ALA A 16 -2.58 -2.45 -7.61
N LEU A 17 -2.15 -3.35 -6.72
CA LEU A 17 -0.97 -4.19 -6.91
C LEU A 17 -1.12 -5.13 -8.11
N GLU A 18 -2.29 -5.78 -8.24
CA GLU A 18 -2.62 -6.62 -9.41
C GLU A 18 -2.52 -5.80 -10.70
N ALA A 19 -3.20 -4.65 -10.77
CA ALA A 19 -3.19 -3.79 -11.95
C ALA A 19 -1.77 -3.27 -12.29
N LEU A 20 -0.98 -2.87 -11.29
CA LEU A 20 0.39 -2.41 -11.51
C LEU A 20 1.30 -3.55 -11.98
N THR A 21 1.08 -4.77 -11.49
CA THR A 21 1.81 -5.96 -11.94
C THR A 21 1.52 -6.24 -13.42
N GLU A 22 0.25 -6.18 -13.83
CA GLU A 22 -0.17 -6.33 -15.24
C GLU A 22 0.43 -5.25 -16.16
N LEU A 23 0.66 -4.04 -15.64
CA LEU A 23 1.32 -2.95 -16.36
C LEU A 23 2.85 -3.06 -16.41
N GLY A 24 3.44 -4.11 -15.84
CA GLY A 24 4.87 -4.38 -15.89
C GLY A 24 5.70 -3.66 -14.82
N PHE A 25 5.10 -3.25 -13.71
CA PHE A 25 5.87 -2.73 -12.57
C PHE A 25 6.59 -3.87 -11.83
N GLU A 26 7.91 -3.78 -11.74
CA GLU A 26 8.74 -4.87 -11.18
C GLU A 26 9.05 -4.71 -9.68
N GLN A 27 8.99 -3.48 -9.15
CA GLN A 27 9.38 -3.17 -7.77
C GLN A 27 8.18 -2.64 -6.99
N LEU A 28 7.24 -3.55 -6.69
CA LEU A 28 6.01 -3.26 -5.95
C LEU A 28 6.11 -3.77 -4.51
N TYR A 29 5.66 -2.93 -3.57
CA TYR A 29 5.60 -3.25 -2.14
C TYR A 29 4.21 -2.92 -1.61
N HIS A 30 3.72 -3.71 -0.66
CA HIS A 30 2.49 -3.43 0.09
C HIS A 30 2.86 -3.02 1.52
N LEU A 31 2.29 -1.92 2.01
CA LEU A 31 2.39 -1.57 3.42
C LEU A 31 1.61 -2.60 4.27
N ASP A 32 2.34 -3.34 5.11
CA ASP A 32 1.73 -4.34 6.00
C ASP A 32 0.70 -3.68 6.93
N GLY A 33 -0.50 -4.25 6.97
CA GLY A 33 -1.61 -3.73 7.77
C GLY A 33 -2.19 -2.37 7.33
N ASP A 34 -1.69 -1.79 6.24
CA ASP A 34 -2.17 -0.53 5.65
C ASP A 34 -2.25 0.63 6.66
N MET A 35 -3.06 1.67 6.38
CA MET A 35 -3.23 2.79 7.31
C MET A 35 -3.84 2.39 8.65
N GLN A 36 -4.57 1.26 8.74
CA GLN A 36 -5.13 0.80 10.01
C GLN A 36 -4.03 0.48 11.01
N VAL A 37 -3.03 -0.29 10.61
CA VAL A 37 -1.89 -0.60 11.47
C VAL A 37 -1.00 0.62 11.67
N TRP A 38 -0.76 1.41 10.62
CA TRP A 38 0.00 2.66 10.75
C TRP A 38 -0.58 3.59 11.84
N GLN A 39 -1.91 3.73 11.86
CA GLN A 39 -2.61 4.52 12.86
C GLN A 39 -2.63 3.84 14.24
N SER A 40 -2.78 2.51 14.34
CA SER A 40 -2.74 1.81 15.63
C SER A 40 -1.37 1.90 16.30
N GLU A 41 -0.31 1.94 15.50
CA GLU A 41 1.07 2.18 15.96
C GLU A 41 1.34 3.66 16.27
N SER A 42 0.34 4.53 16.14
CA SER A 42 0.44 5.99 16.39
C SER A 42 1.55 6.67 15.59
N LEU A 43 1.84 6.17 14.39
CA LEU A 43 2.86 6.74 13.51
C LEU A 43 2.38 8.09 12.93
N PRO A 44 3.30 9.01 12.59
CA PRO A 44 2.93 10.33 12.10
C PRO A 44 2.09 10.26 10.82
N ILE A 45 1.11 11.15 10.72
CA ILE A 45 0.27 11.36 9.54
C ILE A 45 0.25 12.85 9.20
N GLU A 46 0.32 13.17 7.92
CA GLU A 46 0.04 14.51 7.41
C GLU A 46 -1.44 14.58 7.01
N GLN A 47 -2.10 15.71 7.31
CA GLN A 47 -3.51 15.96 6.98
C GLN A 47 -3.64 16.88 5.76
#